data_AF-A0A933T302-F1
#
_entry.id   AF-A0A933T302-F1
#
_cell.length_a   1.000
_cell.length_b   1.000
_cell.length_c   1.000
_cell.angle_alpha   90.00
_cell.angle_beta   90.00
_cell.angle_gamma   90.00
#
_symmetry.space_group_name_H-M   'P 1'
#
loop_
_entity.id
_entity.type
_entity.pdbx_description
1 polymer ?
#
loop_
_entity_poly.entity_id
_entity_poly.type
_entity_poly.pdbx_seq_one_letter_code
_entity_poly.pdbx_strand_id
1 'polypeptide(L)'
;MDSPISETASLRKEIKRLRRLLRSITPDLKTMLSRRGFYIYKKEPEDDLLVPSNTALLRQFYAHLKKYSFRLFLRDVIKWQESFSVKDVARYATEEVTRRYAGFLVKARLAESLKENKERYHFIKRPIKSFGETLEWFMAKLIEKEFGAEVVWGVKFKRPKVGGDYDLIAKIDSSLLYMEVKSSPPKQIYDKGITAFIDRIMDLAPDVSIFFVDTELRMKDKIVPMFEAELRRRYKKMIPVERVERELFHINRKIFIINSKECIESNIQTALNYSIFRKPEVI
;
A
#
# COMPACT_ATOMS: atom_id res chain seq x y z
N MET A 1 -12.91 -13.26 47.84
CA MET A 1 -12.01 -13.75 46.78
C MET A 1 -12.66 -13.42 45.47
N ASP A 2 -12.26 -12.31 44.85
CA ASP A 2 -12.76 -11.96 43.51
C ASP A 2 -12.24 -12.97 42.50
N SER A 3 -13.18 -13.63 41.81
CA SER A 3 -12.86 -14.60 40.78
C SER A 3 -12.13 -13.91 39.62
N PRO A 4 -11.03 -14.48 39.09
CA PRO A 4 -10.33 -13.97 37.90
C PRO A 4 -11.24 -13.74 36.68
N ILE A 5 -12.41 -14.39 36.65
CA ILE A 5 -13.43 -14.27 35.62
C ILE A 5 -14.18 -12.93 35.74
N SER A 6 -14.37 -12.41 36.95
CA SER A 6 -15.02 -11.12 37.22
C SER A 6 -14.16 -9.94 36.77
N GLU A 7 -12.85 -10.03 37.06
CA GLU A 7 -11.88 -8.99 36.70
C GLU A 7 -11.68 -8.90 35.18
N THR A 8 -11.56 -10.05 34.51
CA THR A 8 -11.45 -10.10 33.03
C THR A 8 -12.72 -9.59 32.32
N ALA A 9 -13.91 -9.84 32.89
CA ALA A 9 -15.17 -9.30 32.36
C ALA A 9 -15.26 -7.78 32.55
N SER A 10 -14.84 -7.27 33.72
CA SER A 10 -14.77 -5.83 34.03
C SER A 10 -13.81 -5.10 33.09
N LEU A 11 -12.60 -5.64 32.89
CA LEU A 11 -11.61 -5.10 31.96
C LEU A 11 -12.12 -5.05 30.52
N ARG A 12 -12.79 -6.12 30.05
CA ARG A 12 -13.41 -6.12 28.71
C ARG A 12 -14.49 -5.04 28.56
N LYS A 13 -15.28 -4.80 29.61
CA LYS A 13 -16.31 -3.76 29.62
C LYS A 13 -15.69 -2.37 29.59
N GLU A 14 -14.61 -2.14 30.35
CA GLU A 14 -13.91 -0.85 30.35
C GLU A 14 -13.18 -0.59 29.03
N ILE A 15 -12.52 -1.59 28.43
CA ILE A 15 -11.96 -1.50 27.08
C ILE A 15 -13.05 -1.13 26.06
N LYS A 16 -14.24 -1.72 26.17
CA LYS A 16 -15.38 -1.38 25.30
C LYS A 16 -15.85 0.06 25.51
N ARG A 17 -15.88 0.56 26.75
CA ARG A 17 -16.24 1.94 27.10
C ARG A 17 -15.22 2.93 26.55
N LEU A 18 -13.93 2.71 26.79
CA LEU A 18 -12.83 3.56 26.31
C LEU A 18 -12.79 3.61 24.79
N ARG A 19 -12.97 2.48 24.10
CA ARG A 19 -13.10 2.45 22.63
C ARG A 19 -14.28 3.28 22.13
N ARG A 20 -15.41 3.28 22.84
CA ARG A 20 -16.58 4.09 22.48
C ARG A 20 -16.31 5.59 22.69
N LEU A 21 -15.66 5.97 23.79
CA LEU A 21 -15.26 7.36 24.06
C LEU A 21 -14.23 7.86 23.04
N LEU A 22 -13.18 7.09 22.74
CA LEU A 22 -12.20 7.46 21.70
C LEU A 22 -12.84 7.66 20.33
N ARG A 23 -13.78 6.78 19.94
CA ARG A 23 -14.57 6.93 18.70
C ARG A 23 -15.48 8.16 18.68
N SER A 24 -15.88 8.68 19.84
CA SER A 24 -16.65 9.93 19.91
C SER A 24 -15.77 11.18 19.80
N ILE A 25 -14.48 11.08 20.08
CA ILE A 25 -13.54 12.21 20.09
C ILE A 25 -12.98 12.49 18.69
N THR A 26 -12.77 11.46 17.86
CA THR A 26 -12.36 11.64 16.46
C THR A 26 -13.38 11.05 15.48
N PRO A 27 -13.81 11.80 14.43
CA PRO A 27 -14.73 11.26 13.44
C PRO A 27 -14.14 10.03 12.76
N ASP A 28 -14.97 9.03 12.45
CA ASP A 28 -14.53 7.87 11.67
C ASP A 28 -14.13 8.28 10.24
N LEU A 29 -13.42 7.39 9.54
CA LEU A 29 -12.93 7.70 8.20
C LEU A 29 -14.06 8.09 7.23
N LYS A 30 -15.21 7.40 7.33
CA LYS A 30 -16.40 7.68 6.50
C LYS A 30 -16.90 9.12 6.70
N THR A 31 -16.95 9.58 7.96
CA THR A 31 -17.37 10.92 8.34
C THR A 31 -16.36 11.97 7.89
N MET A 32 -15.05 11.68 8.00
CA MET A 32 -14.00 12.57 7.49
C MET A 32 -14.10 12.79 5.98
N LEU A 33 -14.45 11.74 5.22
CA LEU A 33 -14.64 11.80 3.78
C LEU A 33 -15.94 12.53 3.40
N SER A 34 -17.06 12.21 4.06
CA SER A 34 -18.35 12.84 3.74
C SER A 34 -18.35 14.35 3.98
N ARG A 35 -17.66 14.82 5.03
CA ARG A 35 -17.45 16.26 5.30
C ARG A 35 -16.69 16.99 4.20
N ARG A 36 -15.87 16.27 3.44
CA ARG A 36 -15.14 16.77 2.26
C ARG A 36 -15.94 16.59 0.96
N GLY A 37 -17.16 16.07 1.03
CA GLY A 37 -18.01 15.79 -0.13
C GLY A 37 -17.75 14.43 -0.80
N PHE A 38 -16.95 13.55 -0.19
CA PHE A 38 -16.58 12.26 -0.76
C PHE A 38 -17.47 11.12 -0.21
N TYR A 39 -18.15 10.42 -1.12
CA TYR A 39 -19.00 9.27 -0.79
C TYR A 39 -18.54 8.03 -1.54
N ILE A 40 -18.04 7.05 -0.79
CA ILE A 40 -17.57 5.76 -1.35
C ILE A 40 -18.77 5.01 -1.94
N TYR A 41 -18.67 4.57 -3.20
CA TYR A 41 -19.66 3.67 -3.80
C TYR A 41 -19.11 2.29 -4.14
N LYS A 42 -17.80 2.17 -4.38
CA LYS A 42 -17.10 0.90 -4.55
C LYS A 42 -15.77 0.98 -3.81
N LYS A 43 -15.34 -0.12 -3.20
CA LYS A 43 -14.04 -0.28 -2.55
C LYS A 43 -13.66 -1.75 -2.56
N GLU A 44 -12.39 -2.04 -2.31
CA GLU A 44 -11.86 -3.39 -2.07
C GLU A 44 -12.21 -4.36 -3.20
N PRO A 45 -11.77 -4.07 -4.45
CA PRO A 45 -12.04 -4.95 -5.58
C PRO A 45 -11.45 -6.35 -5.35
N GLU A 46 -12.18 -7.38 -5.77
CA GLU A 46 -11.76 -8.78 -5.61
C GLU A 46 -11.31 -9.42 -6.93
N ASP A 47 -11.43 -8.69 -8.05
CA ASP A 47 -11.34 -9.23 -9.41
C ASP A 47 -9.92 -9.77 -9.71
N ASP A 48 -8.86 -8.99 -9.49
CA ASP A 48 -7.46 -9.40 -9.66
C ASP A 48 -6.75 -9.72 -8.32
N LEU A 49 -7.48 -9.66 -7.20
CA LEU A 49 -6.91 -9.94 -5.87
C LEU A 49 -6.39 -11.39 -5.77
N LEU A 50 -5.10 -11.53 -5.46
CA LEU A 50 -4.39 -12.80 -5.30
C LEU A 50 -4.01 -13.00 -3.83
N VAL A 51 -4.92 -13.57 -3.03
CA VAL A 51 -4.68 -13.87 -1.61
C VAL A 51 -5.22 -15.26 -1.24
N PRO A 52 -4.55 -15.99 -0.33
CA PRO A 52 -5.07 -17.29 0.13
C PRO A 52 -6.33 -17.11 0.98
N SER A 53 -7.32 -18.00 0.81
CA SER A 53 -8.54 -18.00 1.64
C SER A 53 -8.29 -18.50 3.08
N ASN A 54 -7.26 -19.33 3.28
CA ASN A 54 -6.91 -19.85 4.60
C ASN A 54 -6.17 -18.81 5.45
N THR A 55 -6.66 -18.52 6.65
CA THR A 55 -6.11 -17.47 7.53
C THR A 55 -4.64 -17.68 7.93
N ALA A 56 -4.21 -18.92 8.19
CA ALA A 56 -2.83 -19.20 8.57
C ALA A 56 -1.88 -19.00 7.38
N LEU A 57 -2.31 -19.40 6.18
CA LEU A 57 -1.57 -19.20 4.94
C LEU A 57 -1.59 -17.73 4.52
N LEU A 58 -2.68 -17.00 4.75
CA LEU A 58 -2.77 -15.56 4.53
C LEU A 58 -1.75 -14.78 5.38
N ARG A 59 -1.54 -15.20 6.63
CA ARG A 59 -0.50 -14.61 7.50
C ARG A 59 0.92 -14.86 6.94
N GLN A 60 1.18 -16.07 6.45
CA GLN A 60 2.46 -16.40 5.81
C GLN A 60 2.64 -15.62 4.50
N PHE A 61 1.58 -15.50 3.69
CA PHE A 61 1.56 -14.73 2.45
C PHE A 61 1.87 -13.26 2.72
N TYR A 62 1.23 -12.66 3.73
CA TYR A 62 1.51 -11.31 4.20
C TYR A 62 2.98 -11.13 4.63
N ALA A 63 3.54 -12.09 5.39
CA ALA A 63 4.95 -12.04 5.80
C ALA A 63 5.90 -12.17 4.59
N HIS A 64 5.55 -12.98 3.59
CA HIS A 64 6.30 -13.05 2.35
C HIS A 64 6.25 -11.75 1.55
N LEU A 65 5.08 -11.09 1.48
CA LEU A 65 4.91 -9.81 0.79
C LEU A 65 5.74 -8.67 1.36
N LYS A 66 6.17 -8.74 2.63
CA LYS A 66 7.15 -7.79 3.18
C LYS A 66 8.50 -7.85 2.44
N LYS A 67 8.85 -9.01 1.85
CA LYS A 67 10.08 -9.20 1.09
C LYS A 67 9.90 -8.73 -0.35
N TYR A 68 10.73 -7.78 -0.79
CA TYR A 68 10.71 -7.29 -2.17
C TYR A 68 10.93 -8.40 -3.22
N SER A 69 11.81 -9.37 -2.93
CA SER A 69 12.05 -10.52 -3.82
C SER A 69 10.80 -11.37 -4.07
N PHE A 70 9.91 -11.50 -3.08
CA PHE A 70 8.65 -12.23 -3.26
C PHE A 70 7.67 -11.46 -4.14
N ARG A 71 7.61 -10.13 -4.00
CA ARG A 71 6.77 -9.28 -4.85
C ARG A 71 7.23 -9.28 -6.30
N LEU A 72 8.54 -9.24 -6.54
CA LEU A 72 9.12 -9.42 -7.88
C LEU A 72 8.80 -10.80 -8.46
N PHE A 73 8.94 -11.86 -7.66
CA PHE A 73 8.56 -13.21 -8.06
C PHE A 73 7.08 -13.28 -8.48
N LEU A 74 6.15 -12.76 -7.67
CA LEU A 74 4.72 -12.75 -8.02
C LEU A 74 4.45 -12.00 -9.33
N ARG A 75 5.11 -10.85 -9.54
CA ARG A 75 5.00 -10.10 -10.80
C ARG A 75 5.46 -10.90 -12.01
N ASP A 76 6.52 -11.70 -11.89
CA ASP A 76 6.99 -12.54 -13.00
C ASP A 76 6.06 -13.75 -13.20
N VAL A 77 5.56 -14.36 -12.13
CA VAL A 77 4.57 -15.45 -12.23
C VAL A 77 3.28 -14.97 -12.91
N ILE A 78 2.80 -13.75 -12.62
CA ILE A 78 1.62 -13.17 -13.29
C ILE A 78 1.82 -13.07 -14.82
N LYS A 79 3.03 -12.76 -15.29
CA LYS A 79 3.33 -12.73 -16.74
C LYS A 79 3.28 -14.12 -17.37
N TRP A 80 3.68 -15.15 -16.64
CA TRP A 80 3.75 -16.55 -17.08
C TRP A 80 2.65 -17.42 -16.47
N GLN A 81 1.50 -16.81 -16.15
CA GLN A 81 0.46 -17.41 -15.32
C GLN A 81 -0.15 -18.71 -15.86
N GLU A 82 -0.11 -18.91 -17.18
CA GLU A 82 -0.57 -20.15 -17.82
C GLU A 82 0.39 -21.32 -17.64
N SER A 83 1.69 -21.05 -17.57
CA SER A 83 2.72 -22.09 -17.44
C SER A 83 4.09 -21.49 -17.15
N PHE A 84 4.63 -21.75 -15.96
CA PHE A 84 5.98 -21.34 -15.58
C PHE A 84 6.74 -22.46 -14.88
N SER A 85 8.05 -22.51 -15.09
CA SER A 85 9.00 -23.30 -14.31
C SER A 85 9.75 -22.39 -13.32
N VAL A 86 10.48 -22.98 -12.37
CA VAL A 86 11.34 -22.21 -11.46
C VAL A 86 12.35 -21.36 -12.23
N LYS A 87 12.90 -21.87 -13.34
CA LYS A 87 13.89 -21.17 -14.16
C LYS A 87 13.31 -19.93 -14.84
N ASP A 88 12.04 -19.98 -15.25
CA ASP A 88 11.36 -18.86 -15.93
C ASP A 88 11.19 -17.63 -15.02
N VAL A 89 11.16 -17.83 -13.69
CA VAL A 89 10.86 -16.80 -12.68
C VAL A 89 11.95 -16.61 -11.62
N ALA A 90 13.13 -17.20 -11.81
CA ALA A 90 14.29 -17.08 -10.91
C ALA A 90 15.15 -15.81 -11.16
N ARG A 91 14.65 -14.83 -11.91
CA ARG A 91 15.43 -13.64 -12.31
C ARG A 91 15.95 -12.81 -11.13
N TYR A 92 15.21 -12.77 -10.03
CA TYR A 92 15.45 -11.86 -8.91
C TYR A 92 15.71 -12.57 -7.57
N ALA A 93 15.81 -13.90 -7.59
CA ALA A 93 16.07 -14.72 -6.41
C ALA A 93 16.78 -16.01 -6.84
N THR A 94 17.47 -16.68 -5.92
CA THR A 94 18.09 -17.98 -6.21
C THR A 94 17.02 -19.01 -6.60
N GLU A 95 17.40 -20.04 -7.36
CA GLU A 95 16.47 -21.13 -7.72
C GLU A 95 15.86 -21.79 -6.48
N GLU A 96 16.64 -21.94 -5.41
CA GLU A 96 16.17 -22.52 -4.16
C GLU A 96 15.07 -21.67 -3.52
N VAL A 97 15.26 -20.34 -3.41
CA VAL A 97 14.25 -19.42 -2.87
C VAL A 97 13.00 -19.41 -3.76
N THR A 98 13.21 -19.38 -5.09
CA THR A 98 12.13 -19.40 -6.07
C THR A 98 11.30 -20.68 -5.98
N ARG A 99 11.95 -21.84 -5.79
CA ARG A 99 11.28 -23.12 -5.57
C ARG A 99 10.46 -23.12 -4.27
N ARG A 100 10.99 -22.55 -3.18
CA ARG A 100 10.24 -22.39 -1.93
C ARG A 100 9.00 -21.51 -2.13
N TYR A 101 9.11 -20.41 -2.89
CA TYR A 101 7.98 -19.55 -3.20
C TYR A 101 6.93 -20.25 -4.07
N ALA A 102 7.33 -20.97 -5.12
CA ALA A 102 6.42 -21.76 -5.94
C ALA A 102 5.69 -22.84 -5.10
N GLY A 103 6.43 -23.59 -4.28
CA GLY A 103 5.84 -24.57 -3.36
C GLY A 103 4.86 -23.96 -2.36
N PHE A 104 5.14 -22.75 -1.89
CA PHE A 104 4.20 -21.99 -1.06
C PHE A 104 2.92 -21.62 -1.82
N LEU A 105 3.00 -21.16 -3.07
CA LEU A 105 1.81 -20.87 -3.88
C LEU A 105 0.93 -22.11 -4.09
N VAL A 106 1.54 -23.28 -4.30
CA VAL A 106 0.81 -24.55 -4.40
C VAL A 106 0.15 -24.91 -3.07
N LYS A 107 0.89 -24.85 -1.96
CA LYS A 107 0.35 -25.08 -0.62
C LYS A 107 -0.81 -24.11 -0.30
N ALA A 108 -0.71 -22.87 -0.74
CA ALA A 108 -1.72 -21.83 -0.55
C ALA A 108 -2.93 -21.96 -1.49
N ARG A 109 -2.95 -22.95 -2.39
CA ARG A 109 -3.98 -23.11 -3.44
C ARG A 109 -4.13 -21.84 -4.28
N LEU A 110 -3.00 -21.20 -4.58
CA LEU A 110 -2.92 -20.10 -5.54
C LEU A 110 -2.40 -20.60 -6.90
N ALA A 111 -1.56 -21.63 -6.90
CA ALA A 111 -1.03 -22.28 -8.10
C ALA A 111 -1.18 -23.81 -8.00
N GLU A 112 -1.06 -24.51 -9.12
CA GLU A 112 -1.02 -25.97 -9.22
C GLU A 112 0.11 -26.42 -10.13
N SER A 113 0.64 -27.63 -9.91
CA SER A 113 1.58 -28.27 -10.82
C SER A 113 0.84 -28.91 -11.98
N LEU A 114 1.36 -28.78 -13.20
CA LEU A 114 0.79 -29.44 -14.38
C LEU A 114 0.91 -30.96 -14.25
N LYS A 115 -0.16 -31.69 -14.60
CA LYS A 115 -0.21 -33.16 -14.51
C LYS A 115 0.86 -33.83 -15.38
N GLU A 116 1.13 -33.25 -16.54
CA GLU A 116 2.07 -33.77 -17.54
C GLU A 116 3.53 -33.48 -17.19
N ASN A 117 3.80 -32.42 -16.41
CA ASN A 117 5.14 -32.06 -15.97
C ASN A 117 5.10 -31.41 -14.58
N LYS A 118 5.53 -32.18 -13.57
CA LYS A 118 5.56 -31.73 -12.17
C LYS A 118 6.52 -30.56 -11.91
N GLU A 119 7.37 -30.18 -12.86
CA GLU A 119 8.26 -29.03 -12.77
C GLU A 119 7.66 -27.72 -13.30
N ARG A 120 6.45 -27.79 -13.88
CA ARG A 120 5.73 -26.63 -14.39
C ARG A 120 4.47 -26.36 -13.57
N TYR A 121 4.17 -25.09 -13.39
CA TYR A 121 3.08 -24.59 -12.56
C TYR A 121 2.21 -23.61 -13.34
N HIS A 122 0.96 -23.44 -12.91
CA HIS A 122 0.07 -22.39 -13.40
C HIS A 122 -0.75 -21.81 -12.26
N PHE A 123 -1.24 -20.57 -12.39
CA PHE A 123 -2.19 -20.03 -11.43
C PHE A 123 -3.56 -20.70 -11.57
N ILE A 124 -4.23 -20.91 -10.44
CA ILE A 124 -5.60 -21.45 -10.41
C ILE A 124 -6.58 -20.38 -10.91
N LYS A 125 -6.52 -19.18 -10.32
CA LYS A 125 -7.31 -18.01 -10.75
C LYS A 125 -6.58 -17.33 -11.92
N ARG A 126 -7.22 -17.28 -13.08
CA ARG A 126 -6.71 -16.62 -14.29
C ARG A 126 -7.88 -16.15 -15.17
N PRO A 127 -7.74 -15.05 -15.93
CA PRO A 127 -6.55 -14.21 -16.02
C PRO A 127 -6.41 -13.26 -14.82
N ILE A 128 -5.18 -13.08 -14.32
CA ILE A 128 -4.80 -12.00 -13.40
C ILE A 128 -4.13 -10.92 -14.22
N LYS A 129 -4.72 -9.71 -14.27
CA LYS A 129 -4.22 -8.64 -15.13
C LYS A 129 -2.97 -7.97 -14.57
N SER A 130 -2.89 -7.80 -13.25
CA SER A 130 -1.77 -7.12 -12.63
C SER A 130 -1.56 -7.49 -11.16
N PHE A 131 -0.37 -7.20 -10.64
CA PHE A 131 -0.06 -7.29 -9.21
C PHE A 131 -0.63 -6.10 -8.40
N GLY A 132 -1.21 -5.09 -9.05
CA GLY A 132 -1.64 -3.83 -8.43
C GLY A 132 -2.60 -4.04 -7.25
N GLU A 133 -3.72 -4.71 -7.47
CA GLU A 133 -4.74 -4.93 -6.42
C GLU A 133 -4.19 -5.69 -5.20
N THR A 134 -3.30 -6.66 -5.43
CA THR A 134 -2.67 -7.42 -4.34
C THR A 134 -1.68 -6.55 -3.54
N LEU A 135 -0.98 -5.64 -4.22
CA LEU A 135 -0.10 -4.68 -3.57
C LEU A 135 -0.90 -3.64 -2.78
N GLU A 136 -2.00 -3.12 -3.32
CA GLU A 136 -2.91 -2.21 -2.59
C GLU A 136 -3.47 -2.86 -1.33
N TRP A 137 -3.96 -4.10 -1.44
CA TRP A 137 -4.39 -4.90 -0.29
C TRP A 137 -3.28 -5.07 0.74
N PHE A 138 -2.06 -5.37 0.30
CA PHE A 138 -0.91 -5.53 1.18
C PHE A 138 -0.60 -4.24 1.94
N MET A 139 -0.57 -3.10 1.24
CA MET A 139 -0.34 -1.79 1.86
C MET A 139 -1.45 -1.46 2.86
N ALA A 140 -2.71 -1.76 2.52
CA ALA A 140 -3.83 -1.56 3.45
C ALA A 140 -3.68 -2.39 4.73
N LYS A 141 -3.30 -3.66 4.61
CA LYS A 141 -3.05 -4.53 5.76
C LYS A 141 -1.82 -4.17 6.55
N LEU A 142 -0.79 -3.63 5.91
CA LEU A 142 0.38 -3.09 6.59
C LEU A 142 0.03 -1.86 7.41
N ILE A 143 -0.70 -0.90 6.82
CA ILE A 143 -1.10 0.33 7.52
C ILE A 143 -2.07 0.02 8.67
N GLU A 144 -3.05 -0.86 8.45
CA GLU A 144 -4.01 -1.29 9.48
C GLU A 144 -3.31 -1.96 10.68
N LYS A 145 -2.35 -2.86 10.44
CA LYS A 145 -1.70 -3.65 11.49
C LYS A 145 -0.60 -2.90 12.23
N GLU A 146 0.26 -2.22 11.49
CA GLU A 146 1.48 -1.62 12.05
C GLU A 146 1.22 -0.22 12.61
N PHE A 147 0.17 0.47 12.12
CA PHE A 147 -0.16 1.85 12.51
C PHE A 147 -1.56 2.00 13.13
N GLY A 148 -2.31 0.91 13.33
CA GLY A 148 -3.62 0.93 13.98
C GLY A 148 -4.69 1.76 13.27
N ALA A 149 -4.53 1.96 11.96
CA ALA A 149 -5.34 2.87 11.17
C ALA A 149 -6.69 2.26 10.73
N GLU A 150 -7.70 3.11 10.53
CA GLU A 150 -8.89 2.74 9.75
C GLU A 150 -8.54 2.89 8.26
N VAL A 151 -8.59 1.82 7.46
CA VAL A 151 -8.12 1.83 6.06
C VAL A 151 -9.18 1.31 5.10
N VAL A 152 -9.27 1.94 3.93
CA VAL A 152 -9.98 1.44 2.74
C VAL A 152 -9.06 1.53 1.53
N TRP A 153 -9.20 0.61 0.57
CA TRP A 153 -8.36 0.55 -0.62
C TRP A 153 -9.18 0.26 -1.88
N GLY A 154 -8.63 0.53 -3.06
CA GLY A 154 -9.32 0.40 -4.35
C GLY A 154 -10.63 1.20 -4.40
N VAL A 155 -10.61 2.43 -3.87
CA VAL A 155 -11.81 3.23 -3.59
C VAL A 155 -12.26 4.00 -4.81
N LYS A 156 -13.58 3.98 -5.06
CA LYS A 156 -14.25 4.84 -6.04
C LYS A 156 -15.30 5.71 -5.37
N PHE A 157 -15.25 7.00 -5.68
CA PHE A 157 -16.16 8.00 -5.12
C PHE A 157 -17.27 8.39 -6.10
N LYS A 158 -18.46 8.72 -5.57
CA LYS A 158 -19.50 9.36 -6.38
C LYS A 158 -19.13 10.83 -6.57
N ARG A 159 -19.18 11.31 -7.82
CA ARG A 159 -19.00 12.72 -8.19
C ARG A 159 -17.71 13.39 -7.65
N PRO A 160 -16.52 12.77 -7.76
CA PRO A 160 -15.30 13.51 -7.48
C PRO A 160 -15.14 14.62 -8.54
N LYS A 161 -14.49 15.73 -8.19
CA LYS A 161 -14.17 16.77 -9.21
C LYS A 161 -13.15 16.23 -10.20
N VAL A 162 -12.34 15.26 -9.76
CA VAL A 162 -11.31 14.57 -10.55
C VAL A 162 -11.68 13.10 -10.69
N GLY A 163 -11.66 12.57 -11.92
CA GLY A 163 -11.92 11.16 -12.16
C GLY A 163 -10.82 10.21 -11.65
N GLY A 164 -11.13 8.92 -11.63
CA GLY A 164 -10.19 7.85 -11.29
C GLY A 164 -10.42 7.21 -9.92
N ASP A 165 -9.70 6.11 -9.70
CA ASP A 165 -9.74 5.35 -8.45
C ASP A 165 -8.70 5.91 -7.47
N TYR A 166 -8.96 5.71 -6.18
CA TYR A 166 -8.05 6.04 -5.10
C TYR A 166 -7.51 4.73 -4.52
N ASP A 167 -6.22 4.48 -4.73
CA ASP A 167 -5.58 3.21 -4.37
C ASP A 167 -5.74 2.90 -2.87
N LEU A 168 -5.44 3.86 -1.98
CA LEU A 168 -5.59 3.67 -0.53
C LEU A 168 -5.89 4.98 0.20
N ILE A 169 -6.86 4.92 1.13
CA ILE A 169 -7.18 6.01 2.05
C ILE A 169 -7.24 5.46 3.46
N ALA A 170 -6.56 6.15 4.38
CA ALA A 170 -6.51 5.77 5.78
C ALA A 170 -6.81 6.96 6.70
N LYS A 171 -7.38 6.67 7.85
CA LYS A 171 -7.38 7.56 9.01
C LYS A 171 -6.34 7.05 10.00
N ILE A 172 -5.34 7.88 10.26
CA ILE A 172 -4.31 7.65 11.28
C ILE A 172 -4.52 8.74 12.34
N ASP A 173 -4.91 8.34 13.54
CA ASP A 173 -5.37 9.25 14.60
C ASP A 173 -6.50 10.18 14.10
N SER A 174 -6.25 11.49 14.00
CA SER A 174 -7.18 12.49 13.46
C SER A 174 -6.86 12.92 12.03
N SER A 175 -5.81 12.35 11.43
CA SER A 175 -5.26 12.76 10.14
C SER A 175 -5.75 11.84 9.01
N LEU A 176 -6.10 12.45 7.88
CA LEU A 176 -6.43 11.76 6.64
C LEU A 176 -5.15 11.51 5.85
N LEU A 177 -4.86 10.23 5.59
CA LEU A 177 -3.78 9.79 4.72
C LEU A 177 -4.35 9.30 3.39
N TYR A 178 -3.79 9.79 2.29
CA TYR A 178 -4.00 9.25 0.95
C TYR A 178 -2.69 8.63 0.45
N MET A 179 -2.75 7.42 -0.10
CA MET A 179 -1.61 6.77 -0.70
C MET A 179 -1.94 6.32 -2.12
N GLU A 180 -1.08 6.70 -3.07
CA GLU A 180 -1.04 6.13 -4.42
C GLU A 180 0.04 5.04 -4.46
N VAL A 181 -0.32 3.88 -5.00
CA VAL A 181 0.49 2.67 -5.00
C VAL A 181 0.84 2.31 -6.44
N LYS A 182 2.14 2.27 -6.76
CA LYS A 182 2.62 1.83 -8.08
C LYS A 182 3.43 0.56 -7.97
N SER A 183 2.89 -0.53 -8.50
CA SER A 183 3.56 -1.83 -8.60
C SER A 183 4.60 -1.89 -9.73
N SER A 184 4.58 -0.91 -10.64
CA SER A 184 5.51 -0.80 -11.77
C SER A 184 6.81 -0.06 -11.38
N PRO A 185 7.97 -0.43 -11.96
CA PRO A 185 9.21 0.26 -11.71
C PRO A 185 9.17 1.70 -12.25
N PRO A 186 10.04 2.61 -11.77
CA PRO A 186 10.05 4.02 -12.18
C PRO A 186 10.00 4.23 -13.69
N LYS A 187 10.72 3.41 -14.47
CA LYS A 187 10.74 3.49 -15.94
C LYS A 187 9.36 3.39 -16.59
N GLN A 188 8.40 2.73 -15.96
CA GLN A 188 7.02 2.52 -16.45
C GLN A 188 6.00 3.46 -15.80
N ILE A 189 6.44 4.42 -15.00
CA ILE A 189 5.60 5.51 -14.48
C ILE A 189 5.63 6.67 -15.48
N TYR A 190 4.46 7.20 -15.80
CA TYR A 190 4.23 8.28 -16.78
C TYR A 190 3.76 9.56 -16.09
N ASP A 191 4.02 10.72 -16.70
CA ASP A 191 3.67 12.04 -16.13
C ASP A 191 2.20 12.15 -15.77
N LYS A 192 1.32 11.61 -16.62
CA LYS A 192 -0.13 11.56 -16.37
C LYS A 192 -0.50 10.92 -15.02
N GLY A 193 0.29 9.96 -14.55
CA GLY A 193 0.10 9.34 -13.24
C GLY A 193 0.38 10.30 -12.08
N ILE A 194 1.43 11.12 -12.19
CA ILE A 194 1.79 12.13 -11.19
C ILE A 194 0.81 13.31 -11.24
N THR A 195 0.41 13.74 -12.44
CA THR A 195 -0.67 14.72 -12.63
C THR A 195 -1.95 14.27 -11.92
N ALA A 196 -2.41 13.05 -12.18
CA ALA A 196 -3.62 12.51 -11.56
C ALA A 196 -3.51 12.38 -10.04
N PHE A 197 -2.34 11.99 -9.53
CA PHE A 197 -2.07 11.96 -8.09
C PHE A 197 -2.19 13.34 -7.45
N ILE A 198 -1.55 14.37 -8.03
CA ILE A 198 -1.64 15.75 -7.51
C ILE A 198 -3.07 16.28 -7.63
N ASP A 199 -3.79 15.99 -8.70
CA ASP A 199 -5.20 16.36 -8.85
C ASP A 199 -6.06 15.77 -7.73
N ARG A 200 -5.86 14.49 -7.40
CA ARG A 200 -6.56 13.83 -6.29
C ARG A 200 -6.18 14.40 -4.93
N ILE A 201 -4.92 14.78 -4.70
CA ILE A 201 -4.51 15.46 -3.46
C ILE A 201 -5.23 16.80 -3.32
N MET A 202 -5.31 17.58 -4.41
CA MET A 202 -5.98 18.88 -4.38
C MET A 202 -7.50 18.75 -4.18
N ASP A 203 -8.12 17.71 -4.74
CA ASP A 203 -9.56 17.44 -4.56
C ASP A 203 -9.87 16.92 -3.15
N LEU A 204 -9.12 15.92 -2.68
CA LEU A 204 -9.35 15.26 -1.39
C LEU A 204 -8.84 16.09 -0.19
N ALA A 205 -7.83 16.93 -0.39
CA ALA A 205 -7.15 17.68 0.68
C ALA A 205 -6.80 16.82 1.91
N PRO A 206 -6.00 15.74 1.74
CA PRO A 206 -5.52 14.93 2.84
C PRO A 206 -4.46 15.68 3.67
N ASP A 207 -4.28 15.26 4.93
CA ASP A 207 -3.27 15.81 5.83
C ASP A 207 -1.87 15.30 5.44
N VAL A 208 -1.80 14.03 5.00
CA VAL A 208 -0.58 13.38 4.51
C VAL A 208 -0.89 12.63 3.21
N SER A 209 -0.02 12.76 2.22
CA SER A 209 -0.09 12.02 0.95
C SER A 209 1.18 11.25 0.71
N ILE A 210 1.08 10.00 0.26
CA ILE A 210 2.24 9.17 -0.06
C ILE A 210 2.13 8.66 -1.51
N PHE A 211 3.16 8.90 -2.31
CA PHE A 211 3.36 8.26 -3.59
C PHE A 211 4.36 7.12 -3.42
N PHE A 212 3.84 5.90 -3.32
CA PHE A 212 4.63 4.70 -3.11
C PHE A 212 4.94 4.01 -4.45
N VAL A 213 6.21 3.68 -4.67
CA VAL A 213 6.66 2.88 -5.81
C VAL A 213 7.32 1.59 -5.33
N ASP A 214 6.80 0.44 -5.76
CA ASP A 214 7.31 -0.89 -5.41
C ASP A 214 8.62 -1.20 -6.14
N THR A 215 9.69 -0.57 -5.67
CA THR A 215 11.03 -0.69 -6.22
C THR A 215 12.10 -0.42 -5.16
N GLU A 216 13.30 -0.93 -5.39
CA GLU A 216 14.50 -0.52 -4.66
C GLU A 216 15.41 0.38 -5.51
N LEU A 217 15.00 0.69 -6.75
CA LEU A 217 15.72 1.58 -7.65
C LEU A 217 15.69 3.03 -7.14
N ARG A 218 16.67 3.82 -7.60
CA ARG A 218 16.77 5.24 -7.28
C ARG A 218 15.59 6.01 -7.86
N MET A 219 14.92 6.75 -7.00
CA MET A 219 13.78 7.60 -7.32
C MET A 219 14.22 8.99 -7.81
N LYS A 220 15.42 9.43 -7.39
CA LYS A 220 16.01 10.72 -7.76
C LYS A 220 16.19 10.91 -9.27
N ASP A 221 16.40 9.82 -10.00
CA ASP A 221 16.76 9.89 -11.42
C ASP A 221 15.55 10.08 -12.33
N LYS A 222 14.34 9.76 -11.86
CA LYS A 222 13.12 9.84 -12.68
C LYS A 222 11.92 10.41 -11.93
N ILE A 223 11.52 9.80 -10.82
CA ILE A 223 10.26 10.16 -10.15
C ILE A 223 10.34 11.56 -9.54
N VAL A 224 11.45 11.88 -8.87
CA VAL A 224 11.65 13.22 -8.28
C VAL A 224 11.61 14.32 -9.36
N PRO A 225 12.38 14.24 -10.47
CA PRO A 225 12.28 15.21 -11.57
C PRO A 225 10.87 15.35 -12.15
N MET A 226 10.11 14.26 -12.28
CA MET A 226 8.75 14.33 -12.80
C MET A 226 7.82 15.10 -11.85
N PHE A 227 7.98 14.95 -10.53
CA PHE A 227 7.26 15.76 -9.55
C PHE A 227 7.65 17.23 -9.63
N GLU A 228 8.94 17.55 -9.70
CA GLU A 228 9.42 18.94 -9.82
C GLU A 228 8.90 19.60 -11.11
N ALA A 229 8.92 18.87 -12.23
CA ALA A 229 8.39 19.33 -13.50
C ALA A 229 6.89 19.63 -13.42
N GLU A 230 6.11 18.73 -12.82
CA GLU A 230 4.67 18.89 -12.67
C GLU A 230 4.31 20.04 -11.72
N LEU A 231 5.02 20.19 -10.60
CA LEU A 231 4.85 21.31 -9.68
C LEU A 231 5.21 22.64 -10.34
N ARG A 232 6.31 22.70 -11.10
CA ARG A 232 6.71 23.89 -11.88
C ARG A 232 5.64 24.25 -12.91
N ARG A 233 5.08 23.26 -13.61
CA ARG A 233 4.01 23.46 -14.59
C ARG A 233 2.76 24.08 -13.95
N ARG A 234 2.36 23.61 -12.76
CA ARG A 234 1.14 24.05 -12.05
C ARG A 234 1.29 25.42 -11.40
N TYR A 235 2.37 25.62 -10.65
CA TYR A 235 2.53 26.79 -9.78
C TYR A 235 3.42 27.88 -10.39
N LYS A 236 3.96 27.65 -11.60
CA LYS A 236 4.92 28.55 -12.27
C LYS A 236 6.13 28.92 -11.39
N LYS A 237 6.42 28.10 -10.37
CA LYS A 237 7.50 28.27 -9.40
C LYS A 237 8.20 26.94 -9.20
N MET A 238 9.51 26.97 -8.99
CA MET A 238 10.26 25.80 -8.56
C MET A 238 9.91 25.49 -7.11
N ILE A 239 9.21 24.38 -6.90
CA ILE A 239 8.96 23.82 -5.58
C ILE A 239 9.90 22.61 -5.45
N PRO A 240 10.91 22.67 -4.57
CA PRO A 240 11.89 21.60 -4.45
C PRO A 240 11.26 20.34 -3.86
N VAL A 241 11.70 19.19 -4.37
CA VAL A 241 11.45 17.90 -3.74
C VAL A 241 12.65 17.59 -2.85
N GLU A 242 12.47 17.76 -1.55
CA GLU A 242 13.54 17.66 -0.57
C GLU A 242 13.70 16.22 -0.07
N ARG A 243 14.94 15.79 0.17
CA ARG A 243 15.21 14.45 0.71
C ARG A 243 15.12 14.50 2.24
N VAL A 244 14.35 13.59 2.84
CA VAL A 244 14.40 13.36 4.29
C VAL A 244 15.63 12.52 4.59
N GLU A 245 15.65 11.30 4.03
CA GLU A 245 16.73 10.34 4.17
C GLU A 245 16.65 9.35 3.02
N ARG A 246 17.79 8.85 2.54
CA ARG A 246 17.85 7.77 1.53
C ARG A 246 16.84 8.01 0.39
N GLU A 247 16.03 7.04 -0.01
CA GLU A 247 15.05 7.18 -1.09
C GLU A 247 13.66 7.67 -0.60
N LEU A 248 13.63 8.43 0.49
CA LEU A 248 12.46 9.11 1.04
C LEU A 248 12.56 10.62 0.80
N PHE A 249 11.57 11.16 0.10
CA PHE A 249 11.49 12.59 -0.24
C PHE A 249 10.17 13.19 0.21
N HIS A 250 10.13 14.52 0.31
CA HIS A 250 8.91 15.25 0.61
C HIS A 250 8.76 16.54 -0.19
N ILE A 251 7.53 17.00 -0.30
CA ILE A 251 7.13 18.32 -0.78
C ILE A 251 6.27 18.95 0.32
N ASN A 252 6.72 20.09 0.86
CA ASN A 252 6.02 20.83 1.91
C ASN A 252 5.61 19.98 3.13
N ARG A 253 6.33 18.89 3.42
CA ARG A 253 6.07 17.95 4.52
C ARG A 253 4.68 17.31 4.51
N LYS A 254 3.95 17.42 3.39
CA LYS A 254 2.60 16.89 3.20
C LYS A 254 2.56 15.77 2.18
N ILE A 255 3.34 15.89 1.10
CA ILE A 255 3.42 14.88 0.06
C ILE A 255 4.76 14.19 0.21
N PHE A 256 4.77 12.86 0.30
CA PHE A 256 5.95 12.05 0.43
C PHE A 256 6.10 11.13 -0.77
N ILE A 257 7.34 10.93 -1.23
CA ILE A 257 7.68 9.99 -2.28
C ILE A 257 8.58 8.95 -1.64
N ILE A 258 8.11 7.69 -1.64
CA ILE A 258 8.81 6.59 -0.97
C ILE A 258 8.91 5.39 -1.91
N ASN A 259 9.87 4.52 -1.64
CA ASN A 259 10.01 3.24 -2.34
C ASN A 259 10.05 2.07 -1.34
N SER A 260 10.37 0.88 -1.85
CA SER A 260 10.45 -0.36 -1.06
C SER A 260 11.81 -0.63 -0.45
N LYS A 261 12.81 0.25 -0.67
CA LYS A 261 14.18 0.00 -0.25
C LYS A 261 14.27 -0.11 1.27
N GLU A 262 14.99 -1.14 1.71
CA GLU A 262 15.15 -1.58 3.10
C GLU A 262 13.88 -2.13 3.76
N CYS A 263 12.91 -1.27 4.06
CA CYS A 263 11.70 -1.65 4.77
C CYS A 263 10.57 -0.65 4.52
N ILE A 264 9.43 -1.14 4.05
CA ILE A 264 8.26 -0.31 3.72
C ILE A 264 7.69 0.32 4.99
N GLU A 265 7.60 -0.46 6.07
CA GLU A 265 7.09 -0.01 7.37
C GLU A 265 7.91 1.15 7.91
N SER A 266 9.23 1.01 7.90
CA SER A 266 10.14 2.07 8.36
C SER A 266 9.99 3.34 7.50
N ASN A 267 9.87 3.20 6.17
CA ASN A 267 9.72 4.35 5.28
C ASN A 267 8.40 5.10 5.53
N ILE A 268 7.30 4.37 5.76
CA ILE A 268 6.00 4.98 6.12
C ILE A 268 6.10 5.64 7.48
N GLN A 269 6.72 4.99 8.46
CA GLN A 269 6.88 5.54 9.79
C GLN A 269 7.73 6.82 9.79
N THR A 270 8.85 6.85 9.06
CA THR A 270 9.64 8.08 8.87
C THR A 270 8.79 9.18 8.24
N ALA A 271 8.01 8.89 7.19
CA ALA A 271 7.15 9.88 6.54
C ALA A 271 6.08 10.45 7.51
N LEU A 272 5.43 9.59 8.29
CA LEU A 272 4.43 10.01 9.28
C LEU A 272 5.05 10.83 10.42
N ASN A 273 6.18 10.40 10.96
CA ASN A 273 6.89 11.16 11.98
C ASN A 273 7.31 12.52 11.43
N TYR A 274 7.82 12.56 10.19
CA TYR A 274 8.26 13.80 9.56
C TYR A 274 7.10 14.75 9.23
N SER A 275 5.88 14.26 9.00
CA SER A 275 4.72 15.15 8.81
C SER A 275 4.26 15.80 10.11
N ILE A 276 4.40 15.11 11.25
CA ILE A 276 3.96 15.56 12.58
C ILE A 276 4.98 16.50 13.24
N PHE A 277 6.26 16.10 13.29
CA PHE A 277 7.27 16.80 14.10
C PHE A 277 7.86 18.00 13.38
N ARG A 278 7.24 19.18 13.47
CA ARG A 278 7.89 20.44 13.10
C ARG A 278 9.28 20.51 13.75
N LYS A 279 10.34 20.69 12.96
CA LYS A 279 11.52 21.34 13.54
C LYS A 279 11.01 22.75 13.88
N PRO A 280 11.15 23.24 15.12
CA PRO A 280 11.00 24.67 15.34
C PRO A 280 11.95 25.33 14.35
N GLU A 281 11.42 26.22 13.51
CA GLU A 281 12.27 27.21 12.88
C GLU A 281 12.99 27.89 14.04
N VAL A 282 14.31 27.76 14.09
CA VAL A 282 15.13 28.58 14.96
C VAL A 282 14.91 30.00 14.45
N ILE A 283 14.11 30.76 15.19
CA ILE A 283 13.94 32.21 15.03
C ILE A 283 15.29 32.86 15.30
#